data_AF-A0A2C5WUF8-F1
#
_entry.id   AF-A0A2C5WUF8-F1
#
_cell.length_a   1.000
_cell.length_b   1.000
_cell.length_c   1.000
_cell.angle_alpha   90.00
_cell.angle_beta   90.00
_cell.angle_gamma   90.00
#
_symmetry.space_group_name_H-M   'P 1'
#
loop_
_entity.id
_entity.type
_entity.pdbx_description
1 polymer ?
#
loop_
_entity_poly.entity_id
_entity_poly.type
_entity_poly.pdbx_seq_one_letter_code
_entity_poly.pdbx_strand_id
1 'polypeptide(L)'
;MRKHKSRQNQMINTPLAAVSYPHGYSISDIQDDTYWILSETFDGPGAVVKISVDMEHKSVTILDNYLGQDMFREERLTISRIFQGLCHIKNIPCSEMEWVVMDIDDPITHLDVKDFRDINDLGPDKEIEVADNQPGWGIFSSASFYKHATQMLPGLEAKKIIIKQERRDSENPKYAAVIAEVMAVSFKQPGLKDEDPVVSPADARDSELSARKI
;
A
#
# COMPACT_ATOMS: atom_id res chain seq x y z
N MET A 1 40.95 14.34 33.22
CA MET A 1 40.57 13.59 32.01
C MET A 1 39.71 12.39 32.39
N ARG A 2 38.41 12.41 32.11
CA ARG A 2 37.56 11.21 31.93
C ARG A 2 36.32 11.61 31.12
N LYS A 3 36.05 10.81 30.09
CA LYS A 3 35.18 11.08 28.94
C LYS A 3 33.70 11.07 29.35
N HIS A 4 32.93 12.10 28.97
CA HIS A 4 31.47 12.00 28.87
C HIS A 4 31.11 11.46 27.49
N LYS A 5 30.55 10.25 27.44
CA LYS A 5 29.97 9.64 26.25
C LYS A 5 28.58 10.22 26.01
N SER A 6 28.35 10.56 24.74
CA SER A 6 27.09 10.90 24.08
C SER A 6 25.92 10.00 24.53
N ARG A 7 24.77 10.63 24.85
CA ARG A 7 23.45 10.00 24.86
C ARG A 7 22.76 10.39 23.57
N GLN A 8 22.55 9.42 22.69
CA GLN A 8 21.71 9.55 21.51
C GLN A 8 20.79 8.33 21.45
N ASN A 9 19.54 8.57 21.07
CA ASN A 9 18.45 7.64 20.76
C ASN A 9 17.73 6.94 21.91
N GLN A 10 16.67 7.61 22.37
CA GLN A 10 15.42 6.96 22.76
C GLN A 10 14.29 7.75 22.10
N MET A 11 13.95 7.40 20.85
CA MET A 11 12.62 7.71 20.32
C MET A 11 11.69 6.66 20.91
N ILE A 12 10.88 7.13 21.85
CA ILE A 12 9.97 6.32 22.66
C ILE A 12 8.76 5.98 21.80
N ASN A 13 8.51 4.68 21.66
CA ASN A 13 7.23 4.10 21.25
C ASN A 13 6.10 4.72 22.08
N THR A 14 5.19 5.47 21.47
CA THR A 14 3.98 5.93 22.16
C THR A 14 2.84 4.95 21.87
N PRO A 15 2.35 4.18 22.86
CA PRO A 15 1.22 3.30 22.68
C PRO A 15 -0.12 4.06 22.80
N LEU A 16 -0.97 3.83 21.81
CA LEU A 16 -2.44 3.81 21.70
C LEU A 16 -3.42 4.54 22.66
N ALA A 17 -3.08 4.89 23.90
CA ALA A 17 -3.91 5.86 24.63
C ALA A 17 -3.97 7.22 23.90
N ALA A 18 -3.01 7.46 22.99
CA ALA A 18 -2.91 8.63 22.15
C ALA A 18 -3.78 8.59 20.86
N VAL A 19 -4.32 7.45 20.42
CA VAL A 19 -5.15 7.42 19.18
C VAL A 19 -6.62 7.72 19.47
N SER A 20 -7.13 7.25 20.62
CA SER A 20 -8.57 7.34 20.93
C SER A 20 -9.01 8.60 21.69
N TYR A 21 -8.10 9.44 22.22
CA TYR A 21 -8.54 10.53 23.12
C TYR A 21 -7.87 11.92 23.01
N PRO A 22 -6.71 12.13 22.37
CA PRO A 22 -6.29 13.50 22.02
C PRO A 22 -6.50 13.87 20.54
N HIS A 23 -6.60 12.91 19.61
CA HIS A 23 -6.65 13.21 18.16
C HIS A 23 -8.03 13.10 17.51
N GLY A 24 -9.07 12.66 18.24
CA GLY A 24 -10.48 12.67 17.79
C GLY A 24 -10.86 11.64 16.72
N TYR A 25 -10.04 10.60 16.56
CA TYR A 25 -10.36 9.46 15.71
C TYR A 25 -10.89 8.29 16.55
N SER A 26 -11.86 7.57 16.01
CA SER A 26 -12.34 6.30 16.56
C SER A 26 -12.34 5.20 15.49
N ILE A 27 -12.33 3.95 15.93
CA ILE A 27 -12.31 2.78 15.03
C ILE A 27 -13.61 2.01 15.23
N SER A 28 -14.32 1.75 14.14
CA SER A 28 -15.44 0.82 14.10
C SER A 28 -15.02 -0.43 13.33
N ASP A 29 -15.19 -1.59 13.95
CA ASP A 29 -14.99 -2.87 13.30
C ASP A 29 -16.20 -3.19 12.44
N ILE A 30 -15.96 -3.41 11.15
CA ILE A 30 -16.96 -3.89 10.20
C ILE A 30 -16.65 -5.36 9.90
N GLN A 31 -17.54 -6.03 9.18
CA GLN A 31 -17.32 -7.40 8.72
C GLN A 31 -16.07 -7.49 7.81
N ASP A 32 -15.54 -8.70 7.69
CA ASP A 32 -14.48 -9.07 6.76
C ASP A 32 -13.19 -8.24 6.93
N ASP A 33 -12.70 -8.17 8.18
CA ASP A 33 -11.45 -7.50 8.58
C ASP A 33 -11.31 -6.07 8.02
N THR A 34 -12.45 -5.40 7.88
CA THR A 34 -12.55 -4.02 7.41
C THR A 34 -12.82 -3.09 8.57
N TYR A 35 -11.99 -2.06 8.70
CA TYR A 35 -11.99 -1.11 9.80
C TYR A 35 -12.35 0.27 9.27
N TRP A 36 -13.40 0.85 9.84
CA TRP A 36 -13.80 2.21 9.55
C TRP A 36 -13.17 3.14 10.56
N ILE A 37 -12.38 4.07 10.08
CA ILE A 37 -11.80 5.14 10.89
C ILE A 37 -12.75 6.32 10.80
N LEU A 38 -13.28 6.74 11.94
CA LEU A 38 -14.24 7.84 12.05
C LEU A 38 -13.54 9.05 12.67
N SER A 39 -13.93 10.24 12.24
CA SER A 39 -13.48 11.51 12.83
C SER A 39 -14.71 12.35 13.16
N GLU A 40 -14.76 12.92 14.37
CA GLU A 40 -15.87 13.80 14.79
C GLU A 40 -15.93 15.10 13.98
N THR A 41 -14.83 15.49 13.33
CA THR A 41 -14.72 16.73 12.54
C THR A 41 -14.90 16.51 11.04
N PHE A 42 -15.09 15.25 10.62
CA PHE A 42 -15.37 14.91 9.23
C PHE A 42 -16.87 15.04 8.95
N ASP A 43 -17.22 15.95 8.05
CA ASP A 43 -18.62 16.24 7.64
C ASP A 43 -19.06 15.41 6.41
N GLY A 44 -18.29 14.38 6.06
CA GLY A 44 -18.60 13.49 4.94
C GLY A 44 -19.47 12.30 5.34
N PRO A 45 -20.05 11.58 4.36
CA PRO A 45 -20.82 10.39 4.64
C PRO A 45 -19.89 9.24 5.11
N GLY A 46 -19.99 8.88 6.39
CA GLY A 46 -19.38 7.66 6.94
C GLY A 46 -17.96 7.85 7.48
N ALA A 47 -17.03 6.99 7.05
CA ALA A 47 -15.66 6.96 7.55
C ALA A 47 -14.76 7.96 6.83
N VAL A 48 -13.79 8.53 7.56
CA VAL A 48 -12.75 9.40 6.98
C VAL A 48 -11.68 8.58 6.26
N VAL A 49 -11.52 7.30 6.63
CA VAL A 49 -10.77 6.31 5.85
C VAL A 49 -11.27 4.92 6.21
N LYS A 50 -11.30 4.02 5.23
CA LYS A 50 -11.59 2.60 5.42
C LYS A 50 -10.32 1.80 5.16
N ILE A 51 -10.03 0.84 6.03
CA ILE A 51 -8.83 0.00 5.96
C ILE A 51 -9.30 -1.45 5.99
N SER A 52 -9.09 -2.20 4.91
CA SER A 52 -9.31 -3.64 4.88
C SER A 52 -7.96 -4.35 5.02
N VAL A 53 -7.90 -5.36 5.89
CA VAL A 53 -6.70 -6.15 6.13
C VAL A 53 -6.95 -7.59 5.74
N ASP A 54 -6.19 -8.09 4.78
CA ASP A 54 -6.22 -9.48 4.34
C ASP A 54 -4.94 -10.17 4.80
N MET A 55 -5.05 -10.95 5.88
CA MET A 55 -3.92 -11.68 6.43
C MET A 55 -3.53 -12.92 5.61
N GLU A 56 -4.45 -13.48 4.82
CA GLU A 56 -4.16 -14.63 3.96
C GLU A 56 -3.25 -14.22 2.81
N HIS A 57 -3.55 -13.09 2.19
CA HIS A 57 -2.77 -12.52 1.09
C HIS A 57 -1.74 -11.48 1.55
N LYS A 58 -1.63 -11.25 2.86
CA LYS A 58 -0.74 -10.26 3.50
C LYS A 58 -0.84 -8.88 2.83
N SER A 59 -2.07 -8.43 2.64
CA SER A 59 -2.34 -7.15 1.97
C SER A 59 -3.15 -6.23 2.87
N VAL A 60 -2.92 -4.93 2.72
CA VAL A 60 -3.78 -3.89 3.28
C VAL A 60 -4.32 -3.03 2.15
N THR A 61 -5.63 -2.83 2.14
CA THR A 61 -6.31 -1.98 1.17
C THR A 61 -6.86 -0.74 1.87
N ILE A 62 -6.45 0.43 1.40
CA ILE A 62 -6.94 1.73 1.85
C ILE A 62 -7.98 2.23 0.86
N LEU A 63 -9.19 2.43 1.36
CA LEU A 63 -10.36 2.87 0.61
C LEU A 63 -10.83 4.21 1.16
N ASP A 64 -11.39 5.07 0.31
CA ASP A 64 -12.07 6.31 0.72
C ASP A 64 -11.20 7.20 1.64
N ASN A 65 -9.94 7.47 1.26
CA ASN A 65 -8.99 8.21 2.11
C ASN A 65 -9.22 9.73 2.11
N TYR A 66 -10.12 10.19 2.98
CA TYR A 66 -10.47 11.60 3.15
C TYR A 66 -9.69 12.33 4.25
N LEU A 67 -8.58 11.78 4.73
CA LEU A 67 -7.77 12.40 5.80
C LEU A 67 -7.29 13.82 5.47
N GLY A 68 -7.14 14.15 4.18
CA GLY A 68 -6.80 15.51 3.72
C GLY A 68 -7.95 16.51 3.82
N GLN A 69 -9.20 16.05 3.89
CA GLN A 69 -10.43 16.85 3.83
C GLN A 69 -11.04 17.14 5.21
N ASP A 70 -10.59 16.45 6.26
CA ASP A 70 -11.07 16.63 7.64
C ASP A 70 -10.81 18.07 8.14
N MET A 71 -11.87 18.86 8.35
CA MET A 71 -11.72 20.30 8.60
C MET A 71 -11.15 20.60 10.01
N PHE A 72 -10.33 21.66 10.11
CA PHE A 72 -9.98 22.33 11.38
C PHE A 72 -9.22 21.55 12.48
N ARG A 73 -8.25 20.69 12.13
CA ARG A 73 -7.30 20.15 13.12
C ARG A 73 -5.85 20.46 12.74
N GLU A 74 -5.10 21.07 13.67
CA GLU A 74 -3.65 21.28 13.55
C GLU A 74 -2.87 19.95 13.61
N GLU A 75 -3.44 18.92 14.25
CA GLU A 75 -2.81 17.61 14.47
C GLU A 75 -3.55 16.49 13.74
N ARG A 76 -3.65 16.58 12.40
CA ARG A 76 -4.20 15.48 11.58
C ARG A 76 -3.27 14.27 11.62
N LEU A 77 -3.82 13.08 11.85
CA LEU A 77 -3.04 11.85 11.76
C LEU A 77 -2.82 11.48 10.29
N THR A 78 -1.60 11.08 9.97
CA THR A 78 -1.28 10.49 8.67
C THR A 78 -1.86 9.08 8.58
N ILE A 79 -2.11 8.59 7.36
CA ILE A 79 -2.56 7.21 7.14
C ILE A 79 -1.58 6.19 7.74
N SER A 80 -0.28 6.46 7.69
CA SER A 80 0.74 5.62 8.31
C SER A 80 0.60 5.51 9.82
N ARG A 81 0.27 6.60 10.52
CA ARG A 81 0.03 6.59 11.98
C ARG A 81 -1.26 5.86 12.33
N ILE A 82 -2.31 6.06 11.54
CA ILE A 82 -3.58 5.36 11.72
C ILE A 82 -3.39 3.85 11.52
N PHE A 83 -2.71 3.45 10.45
CA PHE A 83 -2.41 2.05 10.17
C PHE A 83 -1.59 1.42 11.29
N GLN A 84 -0.46 2.02 11.69
CA GLN A 84 0.36 1.52 12.80
C GLN A 84 -0.43 1.42 14.12
N GLY A 85 -1.29 2.40 14.39
CA GLY A 85 -2.21 2.38 15.51
C GLY A 85 -3.13 1.17 15.44
N LEU A 86 -3.84 0.99 14.32
CA LEU A 86 -4.74 -0.14 14.07
C LEU A 86 -4.03 -1.49 14.28
N CYS A 87 -2.84 -1.65 13.70
CA CYS A 87 -2.03 -2.86 13.86
C CYS A 87 -1.77 -3.20 15.33
N HIS A 88 -1.45 -2.17 16.12
CA HIS A 88 -1.24 -2.33 17.56
C HIS A 88 -2.52 -2.67 18.31
N ILE A 89 -3.67 -2.03 18.01
CA ILE A 89 -4.96 -2.33 18.66
C ILE A 89 -5.39 -3.77 18.41
N LYS A 90 -5.30 -4.18 17.15
CA LYS A 90 -5.85 -5.44 16.65
C LYS A 90 -4.85 -6.58 16.70
N ASN A 91 -3.64 -6.33 17.21
CA ASN A 91 -2.55 -7.29 17.25
C ASN A 91 -2.27 -7.91 15.86
N ILE A 92 -2.34 -7.08 14.82
CA ILE A 92 -2.06 -7.46 13.43
C ILE A 92 -0.56 -7.32 13.20
N PRO A 93 0.13 -8.36 12.70
CA PRO A 93 1.56 -8.32 12.44
C PRO A 93 1.85 -7.55 11.14
N CYS A 94 1.63 -6.24 11.13
CA CYS A 94 1.71 -5.44 9.91
C CYS A 94 3.09 -5.39 9.25
N SER A 95 4.16 -5.75 9.97
CA SER A 95 5.49 -5.96 9.39
C SER A 95 5.55 -7.14 8.41
N GLU A 96 4.57 -8.04 8.44
CA GLU A 96 4.45 -9.18 7.55
C GLU A 96 3.64 -8.85 6.29
N MET A 97 3.10 -7.63 6.17
CA MET A 97 2.37 -7.22 4.96
C MET A 97 3.31 -7.16 3.77
N GLU A 98 2.86 -7.72 2.66
CA GLU A 98 3.55 -7.76 1.37
C GLU A 98 3.01 -6.71 0.41
N TRP A 99 1.75 -6.29 0.58
CA TRP A 99 1.08 -5.37 -0.33
C TRP A 99 0.37 -4.25 0.42
N VAL A 100 0.48 -3.04 -0.13
CA VAL A 100 -0.38 -1.91 0.22
C VAL A 100 -1.11 -1.47 -1.05
N VAL A 101 -2.43 -1.49 -1.03
CA VAL A 101 -3.31 -1.12 -2.13
C VAL A 101 -4.05 0.17 -1.77
N MET A 102 -4.10 1.13 -2.68
CA MET A 102 -4.84 2.39 -2.50
C MET A 102 -5.59 2.77 -3.76
N ASP A 103 -6.76 3.37 -3.58
CA ASP A 103 -7.48 4.01 -4.68
C ASP A 103 -6.68 5.22 -5.20
N ILE A 104 -6.60 5.31 -6.53
CA ILE A 104 -6.12 6.52 -7.19
C ILE A 104 -7.33 7.45 -7.30
N ASP A 105 -7.28 8.55 -6.55
CA ASP A 105 -8.36 9.53 -6.48
C ASP A 105 -7.93 10.95 -6.91
N ASP A 106 -6.66 11.12 -7.30
CA ASP A 106 -6.13 12.41 -7.72
C ASP A 106 -6.01 12.52 -9.26
N PRO A 107 -6.36 13.68 -9.84
CA PRO A 107 -6.35 13.85 -11.29
C PRO A 107 -4.97 13.74 -11.95
N ILE A 108 -3.89 14.02 -11.22
CA ILE A 108 -2.53 14.02 -11.77
C ILE A 108 -2.08 12.57 -11.98
N THR A 109 -2.24 11.72 -10.97
CA THR A 109 -1.89 10.30 -11.09
C THR A 109 -2.75 9.60 -12.14
N HIS A 110 -4.04 9.93 -12.28
CA HIS A 110 -4.86 9.41 -13.38
C HIS A 110 -4.35 9.84 -14.77
N LEU A 111 -3.86 11.08 -14.91
CA LEU A 111 -3.26 11.53 -16.16
C LEU A 111 -1.96 10.77 -16.45
N ASP A 112 -1.11 10.59 -15.44
CA ASP A 112 0.14 9.81 -15.57
C ASP A 112 -0.14 8.36 -16.00
N VAL A 113 -1.17 7.72 -15.44
CA VAL A 113 -1.59 6.38 -15.85
C VAL A 113 -2.07 6.37 -17.29
N LYS A 114 -2.92 7.32 -17.69
CA LYS A 114 -3.42 7.42 -19.05
C LYS A 114 -2.27 7.62 -20.05
N ASP A 115 -1.39 8.58 -19.79
CA ASP A 115 -0.26 8.88 -20.66
C ASP A 115 0.70 7.67 -20.76
N PHE A 116 0.94 6.98 -19.64
CA PHE A 116 1.73 5.75 -19.66
C PHE A 116 1.09 4.66 -20.52
N ARG A 117 -0.24 4.48 -20.45
CA ARG A 117 -0.95 3.52 -21.30
C ARG A 117 -0.82 3.86 -22.78
N ASP A 118 -1.05 5.12 -23.13
CA ASP A 118 -1.01 5.61 -24.51
C ASP A 118 0.40 5.43 -25.11
N ILE A 119 1.46 5.71 -24.34
CA ILE A 119 2.85 5.55 -24.78
C ILE A 119 3.23 4.07 -24.99
N ASN A 120 2.65 3.17 -24.20
CA ASN A 120 2.97 1.74 -24.21
C ASN A 120 1.94 0.86 -24.96
N ASP A 121 0.99 1.47 -25.68
CA ASP A 121 -0.09 0.79 -26.40
C ASP A 121 -0.87 -0.21 -25.51
N LEU A 122 -1.13 0.20 -24.25
CA LEU A 122 -1.86 -0.61 -23.28
C LEU A 122 -3.35 -0.27 -23.30
N GLY A 123 -4.19 -1.30 -23.44
CA GLY A 123 -5.64 -1.16 -23.29
C GLY A 123 -6.06 -0.68 -21.89
N PRO A 124 -7.28 -0.15 -21.73
CA PRO A 124 -7.76 0.42 -20.46
C PRO A 124 -7.89 -0.61 -19.33
N ASP A 125 -8.11 -1.87 -19.66
CA ASP A 125 -8.29 -3.00 -18.75
C ASP A 125 -6.99 -3.74 -18.40
N LYS A 126 -5.88 -3.41 -19.08
CA LYS A 126 -4.60 -4.07 -18.86
C LYS A 126 -3.94 -3.59 -17.57
N GLU A 127 -3.36 -4.50 -16.80
CA GLU A 127 -2.55 -4.12 -15.65
C GLU A 127 -1.23 -3.50 -16.11
N ILE A 128 -0.84 -2.41 -15.45
CA ILE A 128 0.49 -1.83 -15.57
C ILE A 128 1.32 -2.42 -14.44
N GLU A 129 2.40 -3.12 -14.79
CA GLU A 129 3.36 -3.64 -13.82
C GLU A 129 4.70 -2.94 -14.01
N VAL A 130 5.24 -2.38 -12.93
CA VAL A 130 6.48 -1.60 -12.96
C VAL A 130 7.39 -2.03 -11.81
N ALA A 131 8.53 -2.62 -12.16
CA ALA A 131 9.63 -2.91 -11.22
C ALA A 131 10.53 -1.68 -10.99
N ASP A 132 11.32 -1.69 -9.92
CA ASP A 132 12.21 -0.59 -9.50
C ASP A 132 13.23 -0.12 -10.54
N ASN A 133 13.60 -1.00 -11.46
CA ASN A 133 14.55 -0.75 -12.53
C ASN A 133 13.91 -0.36 -13.88
N GLN A 134 12.58 -0.25 -13.95
CA GLN A 134 11.86 0.03 -15.19
C GLN A 134 11.53 1.52 -15.36
N PRO A 135 11.42 2.02 -16.62
CA PRO A 135 11.19 3.45 -16.89
C PRO A 135 9.94 4.05 -16.23
N GLY A 136 8.88 3.24 -16.01
CA GLY A 136 7.66 3.68 -15.34
C GLY A 136 7.83 3.95 -13.85
N TRP A 137 8.92 3.50 -13.23
CA TRP A 137 9.08 3.57 -11.78
C TRP A 137 9.12 5.01 -11.30
N GLY A 138 9.89 5.87 -11.98
CA GLY A 138 10.01 7.28 -11.62
C GLY A 138 8.69 8.04 -11.71
N ILE A 139 7.79 7.63 -12.60
CA ILE A 139 6.46 8.23 -12.76
C ILE A 139 5.62 7.89 -11.53
N PHE A 140 5.38 6.60 -11.30
CA PHE A 140 4.44 6.17 -10.26
C PHE A 140 4.99 6.25 -8.84
N SER A 141 6.30 6.12 -8.63
CA SER A 141 6.91 6.31 -7.30
C SER A 141 6.90 7.77 -6.83
N SER A 142 6.64 8.72 -7.74
CA SER A 142 6.50 10.13 -7.39
C SER A 142 5.12 10.47 -6.80
N ALA A 143 4.11 9.63 -7.06
CA ALA A 143 2.74 9.79 -6.61
C ALA A 143 2.60 9.75 -5.08
N SER A 144 1.56 10.40 -4.56
CA SER A 144 1.25 10.44 -3.12
C SER A 144 0.95 9.04 -2.56
N PHE A 145 0.25 8.20 -3.32
CA PHE A 145 -0.12 6.83 -2.92
C PHE A 145 1.09 5.94 -2.65
N TYR A 146 2.11 6.00 -3.52
CA TYR A 146 3.38 5.29 -3.30
C TYR A 146 4.09 5.77 -2.02
N LYS A 147 4.10 7.10 -1.78
CA LYS A 147 4.69 7.68 -0.56
C LYS A 147 3.92 7.23 0.69
N HIS A 148 2.60 7.20 0.65
CA HIS A 148 1.80 6.69 1.75
C HIS A 148 2.07 5.21 2.02
N ALA A 149 2.12 4.38 0.97
CA ALA A 149 2.41 2.96 1.09
C ALA A 149 3.78 2.71 1.75
N THR A 150 4.83 3.39 1.27
CA THR A 150 6.18 3.26 1.84
C THR A 150 6.30 3.80 3.26
N GLN A 151 5.47 4.77 3.64
CA GLN A 151 5.40 5.26 5.02
C GLN A 151 4.61 4.35 5.96
N MET A 152 3.67 3.55 5.44
CA MET A 152 2.91 2.56 6.23
C MET A 152 3.79 1.37 6.64
N LEU A 153 4.73 0.97 5.79
CA LEU A 153 5.67 -0.12 6.03
C LEU A 153 7.13 0.39 6.07
N PRO A 154 7.49 1.21 7.07
CA PRO A 154 8.80 1.84 7.13
C PRO A 154 9.89 0.78 7.29
N GLY A 155 10.94 0.89 6.48
CA GLY A 155 12.09 -0.03 6.50
C GLY A 155 11.96 -1.23 5.57
N LEU A 156 10.80 -1.43 4.93
CA LEU A 156 10.67 -2.36 3.81
C LEU A 156 10.99 -1.65 2.48
N GLU A 157 11.66 -2.36 1.59
CA GLU A 157 11.98 -1.86 0.25
C GLU A 157 10.84 -2.20 -0.72
N ALA A 158 10.29 -1.20 -1.39
CA ALA A 158 9.28 -1.44 -2.42
C ALA A 158 9.92 -2.16 -3.62
N LYS A 159 9.26 -3.22 -4.12
CA LYS A 159 9.76 -4.09 -5.20
C LYS A 159 9.09 -3.79 -6.54
N LYS A 160 7.77 -3.63 -6.51
CA LYS A 160 6.93 -3.52 -7.72
C LYS A 160 5.70 -2.68 -7.41
N ILE A 161 5.33 -1.84 -8.38
CA ILE A 161 4.07 -1.11 -8.44
C ILE A 161 3.18 -1.79 -9.48
N ILE A 162 1.93 -2.07 -9.12
CA ILE A 162 0.88 -2.51 -10.03
C ILE A 162 -0.20 -1.44 -10.07
N ILE A 163 -0.65 -1.08 -11.26
CA ILE A 163 -1.83 -0.23 -11.46
C ILE A 163 -2.85 -1.01 -12.28
N LYS A 164 -4.07 -1.12 -11.74
CA LYS A 164 -5.13 -1.92 -12.34
C LYS A 164 -6.51 -1.31 -12.05
N GLN A 165 -7.50 -1.75 -12.81
CA GLN A 165 -8.89 -1.45 -12.52
C GLN A 165 -9.48 -2.54 -11.62
N GLU A 166 -10.13 -2.14 -10.54
CA GLU A 166 -10.88 -3.03 -9.66
C GLU A 166 -12.37 -2.71 -9.75
N ARG A 167 -13.16 -3.73 -10.10
CA ARG A 167 -14.61 -3.65 -10.02
C ARG A 167 -15.04 -3.94 -8.60
N ARG A 168 -15.80 -3.03 -8.00
CA ARG A 168 -16.39 -3.17 -6.67
C ARG A 168 -17.90 -3.12 -6.80
N ASP A 169 -18.54 -4.22 -6.44
CA ASP A 169 -20.00 -4.24 -6.38
C ASP A 169 -20.47 -3.37 -5.21
N SER A 170 -21.58 -2.67 -5.40
CA SER A 170 -22.17 -1.89 -4.30
C SER A 170 -22.81 -2.84 -3.28
N GLU A 171 -22.62 -2.56 -2.00
CA GLU A 171 -23.33 -3.23 -0.91
C GLU A 171 -24.86 -3.13 -1.07
N ASN A 172 -25.34 -2.07 -1.73
CA ASN A 172 -26.74 -1.92 -2.08
C ASN A 172 -26.95 -2.34 -3.55
N PRO A 173 -27.73 -3.41 -3.81
CA PRO A 173 -27.93 -3.95 -5.15
C PRO A 173 -28.64 -3.00 -6.12
N LYS A 174 -29.14 -1.86 -5.64
CA LYS A 174 -29.71 -0.79 -6.48
C LYS A 174 -28.65 0.08 -7.16
N TYR A 175 -27.42 0.07 -6.69
CA TYR A 175 -26.34 0.86 -7.30
C TYR A 175 -25.45 -0.02 -8.18
N ALA A 176 -25.01 0.56 -9.29
CA ALA A 176 -24.08 -0.11 -10.18
C ALA A 176 -22.72 -0.32 -9.51
N ALA A 177 -22.00 -1.36 -9.96
CA ALA A 177 -20.62 -1.56 -9.57
C ALA A 177 -19.77 -0.35 -9.96
N VAL A 178 -18.85 0.03 -9.07
CA VAL A 178 -17.87 1.08 -9.30
C VAL A 178 -16.61 0.44 -9.86
N ILE A 179 -16.02 1.04 -10.89
CA ILE A 179 -14.68 0.68 -11.37
C ILE A 179 -13.72 1.72 -10.79
N ALA A 180 -12.86 1.29 -9.87
CA ALA A 180 -11.82 2.11 -9.28
C ALA A 180 -10.48 1.79 -9.95
N GLU A 181 -9.66 2.81 -10.23
CA GLU A 181 -8.26 2.59 -10.58
C GLU A 181 -7.45 2.57 -9.28
N VAL A 182 -6.63 1.54 -9.08
CA VAL A 182 -5.88 1.34 -7.84
C VAL A 182 -4.39 1.25 -8.10
N MET A 183 -3.61 1.72 -7.14
CA MET A 183 -2.17 1.49 -7.05
C MET A 183 -1.88 0.47 -5.95
N ALA A 184 -1.29 -0.65 -6.32
CA ALA A 184 -0.78 -1.67 -5.40
C ALA A 184 0.75 -1.63 -5.37
N VAL A 185 1.33 -1.41 -4.19
CA VAL A 185 2.77 -1.41 -3.96
C VAL A 185 3.14 -2.67 -3.20
N SER A 186 4.05 -3.46 -3.77
CA SER A 186 4.63 -4.63 -3.11
C SER A 186 5.95 -4.33 -2.43
N PHE A 187 6.26 -5.07 -1.38
CA PHE A 187 7.44 -4.89 -0.55
C PHE A 187 8.27 -6.16 -0.44
N LYS A 188 9.61 -6.01 -0.46
CA LYS A 188 10.54 -7.10 -0.19
C LYS A 188 10.44 -7.49 1.29
N GLN A 189 10.20 -8.77 1.55
CA GLN A 189 10.18 -9.31 2.91
C GLN A 189 11.60 -9.55 3.42
N PRO A 190 11.92 -9.12 4.66
CA PRO A 190 13.24 -9.30 5.23
C PRO A 190 13.53 -10.79 5.42
N GLY A 191 14.60 -11.29 4.77
CA GLY A 191 15.07 -12.67 4.91
C GLY A 191 14.73 -13.62 3.76
N LEU A 192 13.91 -13.20 2.80
CA LEU A 192 13.76 -13.89 1.52
C LEU A 192 14.81 -13.32 0.56
N LYS A 193 15.86 -14.09 0.27
CA LYS A 193 16.69 -13.80 -0.91
C LYS A 193 15.79 -13.97 -2.12
N ASP A 194 15.81 -13.02 -3.06
CA ASP A 194 15.25 -13.26 -4.38
C ASP A 194 15.89 -14.56 -4.88
N GLU A 195 15.09 -15.62 -5.04
CA GLU A 195 15.59 -16.84 -5.65
C GLU A 195 16.01 -16.48 -7.07
N ASP A 196 17.33 -16.42 -7.30
CA ASP A 196 17.88 -16.48 -8.65
C ASP A 196 17.18 -17.64 -9.36
N PRO A 197 16.74 -17.49 -10.63
CA PRO A 197 16.11 -18.58 -11.34
C PRO A 197 17.08 -19.76 -11.37
N VAL A 198 16.80 -20.76 -10.54
CA VAL A 198 17.51 -22.03 -10.52
C VAL A 198 17.13 -22.69 -11.84
N VAL A 199 17.94 -22.43 -12.86
CA VAL A 199 17.96 -23.26 -14.06
C VAL A 199 18.33 -24.65 -13.57
N SER A 200 17.32 -25.51 -13.52
CA SER A 200 17.49 -26.89 -13.11
C SER A 200 18.51 -27.53 -14.08
N PRO A 201 19.47 -28.35 -13.61
CA PRO A 201 20.46 -28.99 -14.47
C PRO A 201 19.86 -29.90 -15.56
N ALA A 202 18.55 -30.18 -15.49
CA ALA A 202 17.79 -30.88 -16.50
C ALA A 202 17.67 -30.09 -17.81
N ASP A 203 17.50 -28.76 -17.75
CA ASP A 203 17.27 -27.93 -18.95
C ASP A 203 18.57 -27.60 -19.70
N ALA A 204 19.71 -27.70 -19.02
CA ALA A 204 21.03 -27.59 -19.65
C ALA A 204 21.36 -28.82 -20.54
N ARG A 205 20.80 -29.99 -20.23
CA ARG A 205 21.11 -31.24 -20.98
C ARG A 205 20.30 -31.40 -22.26
N ASP A 206 19.09 -30.85 -22.33
CA ASP A 206 18.27 -30.90 -23.54
C ASP A 206 18.74 -29.92 -24.63
N SER A 207 19.44 -28.86 -24.22
CA SER A 207 20.06 -27.91 -25.15
C SER A 207 21.34 -28.47 -25.81
N GLU A 208 22.09 -29.34 -25.12
CA GLU A 208 23.33 -29.91 -25.66
C GLU A 208 23.08 -31.08 -26.63
N LEU A 209 21.97 -31.80 -26.48
CA LEU A 209 21.59 -32.92 -27.37
C LEU A 209 21.00 -32.46 -28.71
N SER A 210 20.41 -31.26 -28.78
CA SER A 210 19.87 -30.70 -30.02
C SER A 210 20.94 -30.08 -30.94
N ALA A 211 22.11 -29.72 -30.39
CA ALA A 211 23.20 -29.10 -31.16
C ALA A 211 24.13 -30.10 -31.87
N ARG A 212 23.97 -31.42 -31.66
CA ARG A 212 24.84 -32.48 -32.23
C ARG A 212 24.28 -33.21 -33.46
N LYS A 213 23.18 -32.75 -34.06
CA LYS A 213 22.72 -33.24 -35.35
C LYS A 213 22.84 -32.16 -36.42
N ILE A 214 24.02 -32.05 -37.02
CA ILE A 214 24.23 -31.57 -38.39
C ILE A 214 25.10 -32.61 -39.09
#